data_AF-C6IX77-F1
#
_entry.id   AF-C6IX77-F1
#
_cell.length_a   1.000
_cell.length_b   1.000
_cell.length_c   1.000
_cell.angle_alpha   90.00
_cell.angle_beta   90.00
_cell.angle_gamma   90.00
#
_symmetry.space_group_name_H-M   'P 1'
#
loop_
_entity.id
_entity.type
_entity.pdbx_description
1 polymer ?
#
loop_
_entity_poly.entity_id
_entity_poly.type
_entity_poly.pdbx_seq_one_letter_code
_entity_poly.pdbx_strand_id
1 'polypeptide(L)'
;MGLNSTKKIAWWRKVFGAQPERSPLNKQKSQQLIAELSQQINNLNDILHSEDDADMNYKWSSSDAIETEDSGEAGVGFKGLQSNLKVSDKIKSDSSVEVTEASRRSKVNYLHRHMLDFRRLFREISELAGTDAFLMLDDLYHIRRSDQANVLDYFHRATKGNQVWLKAGTIRHRTDWYLHSDPPKGLKLGDDADEIDLDITLEKFSIAKTFLSNILHEIAEEAGAPSPRNIMADTAMDRLVLASGGVARDFLTIFRRSVEVARERGGGFRGPKIGAEDVNRAAGEHDSSKREELKRDTNDERERLERLFESVREFCFNTGSNCFLVERDWNQDGAKDIEELVDLRLIHRINPRVTVRDRAGRLYIAYMLDLSQYTGDRKRRGLNMISFWSKDGSEQLRKARLIFAERPIK
;
A
#
# COMPACT_ATOMS: atom_id res chain seq x y z
N MET A 1 -37.34 33.49 18.10
CA MET A 1 -37.96 34.15 16.93
C MET A 1 -37.52 33.44 15.66
N GLY A 2 -38.46 32.75 15.02
CA GLY A 2 -38.20 31.91 13.85
C GLY A 2 -37.99 32.74 12.58
N LEU A 3 -36.82 32.60 11.96
CA LEU A 3 -36.51 33.16 10.65
C LEU A 3 -36.46 32.05 9.61
N ASN A 4 -37.59 31.92 8.89
CA ASN A 4 -37.80 31.38 7.54
C ASN A 4 -36.91 30.21 7.07
N SER A 5 -37.36 28.99 7.41
CA SER A 5 -36.97 27.72 6.79
C SER A 5 -37.12 27.73 5.26
N THR A 6 -38.19 28.33 4.74
CA THR A 6 -38.54 28.40 3.31
C THR A 6 -37.55 29.19 2.45
N LYS A 7 -36.92 30.25 2.97
CA LYS A 7 -35.92 31.04 2.21
C LYS A 7 -34.60 30.30 2.03
N LYS A 8 -34.17 29.51 3.01
CA LYS A 8 -32.95 28.69 2.91
C LYS A 8 -33.13 27.54 1.93
N ILE A 9 -34.31 26.91 1.94
CA ILE A 9 -34.67 25.83 1.03
C ILE A 9 -34.65 26.28 -0.44
N ALA A 10 -35.15 27.49 -0.73
CA ALA A 10 -35.12 28.07 -2.07
C ALA A 10 -33.70 28.38 -2.57
N TRP A 11 -32.78 28.77 -1.67
CA TRP A 11 -31.38 29.02 -2.02
C TRP A 11 -30.64 27.73 -2.39
N TRP A 12 -30.77 26.67 -1.59
CA TRP A 12 -30.11 25.38 -1.87
C TRP A 12 -30.56 24.78 -3.20
N ARG A 13 -31.88 24.79 -3.46
CA ARG A 13 -32.42 24.30 -4.74
C ARG A 13 -31.95 25.15 -5.93
N LYS A 14 -31.76 26.46 -5.76
CA LYS A 14 -31.28 27.37 -6.81
C LYS A 14 -29.79 27.21 -7.11
N VAL A 15 -28.96 26.92 -6.11
CA VAL A 15 -27.49 26.86 -6.26
C VAL A 15 -26.99 25.43 -6.52
N PHE A 16 -27.60 24.42 -5.91
CA PHE A 16 -27.11 23.04 -5.93
C PHE A 16 -28.10 22.05 -6.56
N GLY A 17 -29.24 22.53 -7.07
CA GLY A 17 -30.26 21.67 -7.70
C GLY A 17 -31.02 20.73 -6.74
N ALA A 18 -30.61 20.65 -5.47
CA ALA A 18 -31.17 19.74 -4.48
C ALA A 18 -31.36 20.43 -3.11
N GLN A 19 -32.20 19.82 -2.25
CA GLN A 19 -32.33 20.22 -0.86
C GLN A 19 -31.39 19.38 0.01
N PRO A 20 -30.76 19.96 1.06
CA PRO A 20 -29.96 19.19 2.00
C PRO A 20 -30.83 18.14 2.69
N GLU A 21 -30.40 16.88 2.64
CA GLU A 21 -31.16 15.76 3.24
C GLU A 21 -31.07 15.74 4.78
N ARG A 22 -30.09 16.45 5.36
CA ARG A 22 -29.88 16.51 6.80
C ARG A 22 -29.82 17.93 7.35
N SER A 23 -30.23 18.06 8.60
CA SER A 23 -30.07 19.29 9.38
C SER A 23 -28.59 19.71 9.50
N PRO A 24 -28.30 21.01 9.63
CA PRO A 24 -26.94 21.47 9.84
C PRO A 24 -26.38 20.94 11.16
N LEU A 25 -25.06 20.69 11.19
CA LEU A 25 -24.36 20.26 12.39
C LEU A 25 -24.51 21.28 13.54
N ASN A 26 -24.47 20.81 14.78
CA ASN A 26 -24.53 21.67 15.95
C ASN A 26 -23.29 22.59 15.99
N LYS A 27 -23.48 23.86 15.67
CA LYS A 27 -22.40 24.85 15.54
C LYS A 27 -21.48 24.94 16.76
N GLN A 28 -22.03 24.89 17.97
CA GLN A 28 -21.24 25.01 19.21
C GLN A 28 -20.38 23.77 19.42
N LYS A 29 -20.98 22.57 19.30
CA LYS A 29 -20.23 21.31 19.38
C LYS A 29 -19.18 21.20 18.28
N SER A 30 -19.50 21.62 17.06
CA SER A 30 -18.54 21.66 15.95
C SER A 30 -17.35 22.56 16.25
N GLN A 31 -17.59 23.76 16.82
CA GLN A 31 -16.50 24.68 17.18
C GLN A 31 -15.60 24.12 18.29
N GLN A 32 -16.19 23.47 19.30
CA GLN A 32 -15.43 22.80 20.36
C GLN A 32 -14.55 21.67 19.79
N LEU A 33 -15.14 20.81 18.96
CA LEU A 33 -14.44 19.68 18.37
C LEU A 33 -13.33 20.12 17.40
N ILE A 34 -13.54 21.19 16.63
CA ILE A 34 -12.50 21.80 15.78
C ILE A 34 -11.33 22.30 16.64
N ALA A 35 -11.60 22.96 17.77
CA ALA A 35 -10.55 23.45 18.65
C ALA A 35 -9.73 22.30 19.25
N GLU A 36 -10.40 21.24 19.72
CA GLU A 36 -9.74 20.05 20.26
C GLU A 36 -8.91 19.32 19.20
N LEU A 37 -9.47 19.11 18.00
CA LEU A 37 -8.76 18.51 16.88
C LEU A 37 -7.53 19.33 16.47
N SER A 38 -7.66 20.66 16.44
CA SER A 38 -6.53 21.55 16.14
C SER A 38 -5.43 21.45 17.19
N GLN A 39 -5.81 21.37 18.47
CA GLN A 39 -4.86 21.17 19.56
C GLN A 39 -4.13 19.82 19.43
N GLN A 40 -4.84 18.75 19.12
CA GLN A 40 -4.22 17.42 18.93
C GLN A 40 -3.28 17.40 17.72
N ILE A 41 -3.66 18.03 16.61
CA ILE A 41 -2.79 18.17 15.43
C ILE A 41 -1.51 18.94 15.79
N ASN A 42 -1.62 20.05 16.53
CA ASN A 42 -0.46 20.82 16.96
C ASN A 42 0.46 19.99 17.86
N ASN A 43 -0.09 19.28 18.85
CA ASN A 43 0.69 18.39 19.72
C ASN A 43 1.43 17.31 18.90
N LEU A 44 0.75 16.69 17.93
CA LEU A 44 1.35 15.68 17.06
C LEU A 44 2.45 16.26 16.17
N ASN A 45 2.28 17.48 15.65
CA ASN A 45 3.31 18.18 14.88
C ASN A 45 4.54 18.52 15.73
N ASP A 46 4.33 18.99 16.96
CA ASP A 46 5.41 19.29 17.89
C ASP A 46 6.26 18.04 18.16
N ILE A 47 5.60 16.88 18.32
CA ILE A 47 6.26 15.59 18.55
C ILE A 47 6.90 15.03 17.29
N LEU A 48 6.29 15.25 16.12
CA LEU A 48 6.88 14.85 14.85
C LEU A 48 8.26 15.50 14.66
N HIS A 49 8.37 16.78 15.03
CA HIS A 49 9.60 17.57 14.94
C HIS A 49 10.53 17.49 16.16
N SER A 50 10.11 16.85 17.26
CA SER A 50 11.02 16.60 18.38
C SER A 50 12.06 15.53 18.01
N GLU A 51 13.21 15.57 18.66
CA GLU A 51 14.19 14.48 18.56
C GLU A 51 13.58 13.18 19.12
N ASP A 52 13.80 12.06 18.44
CA ASP A 52 13.48 10.72 18.93
C ASP A 52 14.79 10.14 19.48
N ASP A 53 14.81 9.71 20.74
CA ASP A 53 15.95 9.11 21.46
C ASP A 53 17.34 9.75 21.17
N ALA A 54 17.74 10.74 21.97
CA ALA A 54 19.13 11.20 21.99
C ALA A 54 20.07 10.03 22.34
N ASP A 55 21.00 9.69 21.45
CA ASP A 55 22.11 8.76 21.71
C ASP A 55 22.97 9.27 22.88
N MET A 56 22.64 8.88 24.11
CA MET A 56 23.48 9.14 25.28
C MET A 56 24.69 8.20 25.27
N ASN A 57 25.80 8.67 24.68
CA ASN A 57 27.12 8.12 24.91
C ASN A 57 27.51 8.29 26.39
N TYR A 58 27.42 7.23 27.18
CA TYR A 58 27.97 7.22 28.54
C TYR A 58 29.51 7.17 28.47
N LYS A 59 30.17 8.33 28.63
CA LYS A 59 31.58 8.38 29.04
C LYS A 59 31.64 8.16 30.55
N TRP A 60 32.16 7.00 30.93
CA TRP A 60 32.45 6.66 32.32
C TRP A 60 33.70 7.44 32.76
N SER A 61 33.56 8.37 33.71
CA SER A 61 34.69 8.91 34.47
C SER A 61 34.55 8.45 35.92
N SER A 62 35.28 7.41 36.30
CA SER A 62 35.44 7.07 37.72
C SER A 62 36.42 8.06 38.33
N SER A 63 35.95 8.88 39.26
CA SER A 63 36.78 9.55 40.24
C SER A 63 36.25 9.20 41.61
N ASP A 64 36.67 8.04 42.11
CA ASP A 64 36.68 7.74 43.53
C ASP A 64 37.99 7.02 43.83
N ALA A 65 39.02 7.82 44.07
CA ALA A 65 40.15 7.37 44.87
C ALA A 65 39.68 7.43 46.33
N ILE A 66 39.28 6.29 46.87
CA ILE A 66 39.25 6.07 48.31
C ILE A 66 40.31 5.03 48.61
N GLU A 67 41.46 5.53 49.05
CA GLU A 67 42.48 4.75 49.73
C GLU A 67 41.82 4.01 50.90
N THR A 68 42.01 2.70 50.94
CA THR A 68 41.80 1.92 52.16
C THR A 68 43.07 1.11 52.39
N GLU A 69 43.95 1.65 53.25
CA GLU A 69 45.01 0.86 53.88
C GLU A 69 44.36 -0.10 54.87
N ASP A 70 44.66 -1.39 54.67
CA ASP A 70 44.26 -2.47 55.56
C ASP A 70 45.47 -2.94 56.40
N SER A 71 45.22 -3.04 57.71
CA SER A 71 45.85 -3.93 58.70
C SER A 71 47.36 -3.85 58.98
N GLY A 72 47.69 -3.61 60.27
CA GLY A 72 48.86 -4.25 60.89
C GLY A 72 49.72 -3.39 61.80
N GLU A 73 49.40 -3.43 63.10
CA GLU A 73 50.29 -3.28 64.28
C GLU A 73 51.17 -2.03 64.51
N ALA A 74 51.11 -1.60 65.79
CA ALA A 74 52.09 -0.83 66.55
C ALA A 74 52.05 0.72 66.51
N GLY A 75 51.76 1.32 67.67
CA GLY A 75 52.34 2.62 68.04
C GLY A 75 51.40 3.67 68.64
N VAL A 76 51.16 3.58 69.95
CA VAL A 76 51.15 4.69 70.94
C VAL A 76 50.60 6.07 70.49
N GLY A 77 49.49 6.52 71.10
CA GLY A 77 49.11 7.94 71.00
C GLY A 77 47.82 8.37 71.72
N PHE A 78 47.88 8.50 73.03
CA PHE A 78 46.91 9.19 73.88
C PHE A 78 46.51 10.60 73.37
N LYS A 79 45.21 10.93 73.35
CA LYS A 79 44.61 12.11 74.06
C LYS A 79 43.22 12.46 73.54
N GLY A 80 42.33 12.80 74.47
CA GLY A 80 41.44 13.94 74.26
C GLY A 80 39.95 13.65 74.28
N LEU A 81 39.44 13.31 75.45
CA LEU A 81 38.04 13.45 75.83
C LEU A 81 37.63 14.94 75.75
N GLN A 82 36.66 15.32 74.91
CA GLN A 82 35.79 16.47 75.20
C GLN A 82 34.40 16.35 74.55
N SER A 83 33.48 15.82 75.36
CA SER A 83 32.06 16.20 75.52
C SER A 83 31.71 17.59 74.92
N ASN A 84 30.61 17.85 74.19
CA ASN A 84 29.22 17.82 74.65
C ASN A 84 28.28 18.46 73.58
N LEU A 85 27.00 18.09 73.62
CA LEU A 85 25.78 18.82 73.18
C LEU A 85 25.30 18.82 71.70
N LYS A 86 24.39 17.86 71.47
CA LYS A 86 23.00 17.97 70.92
C LYS A 86 22.69 18.97 69.80
N VAL A 87 22.30 18.44 68.63
CA VAL A 87 21.09 18.86 67.89
C VAL A 87 20.47 17.62 67.23
N SER A 88 19.16 17.48 67.42
CA SER A 88 18.29 16.47 66.81
C SER A 88 18.25 16.62 65.30
N ASP A 89 18.44 15.53 64.54
CA ASP A 89 17.76 15.45 63.25
C ASP A 89 17.41 14.01 62.86
N LYS A 90 16.19 13.91 62.36
CA LYS A 90 15.53 12.69 61.87
C LYS A 90 16.39 12.01 60.82
N ILE A 91 16.62 10.71 61.00
CA ILE A 91 17.00 9.80 59.92
C ILE A 91 15.87 9.81 58.90
N LYS A 92 16.01 10.59 57.83
CA LYS A 92 15.28 10.40 56.57
C LYS A 92 15.95 9.23 55.86
N SER A 93 15.26 8.09 55.82
CA SER A 93 15.50 7.07 54.82
C SER A 93 15.13 7.65 53.46
N ASP A 94 16.10 8.23 52.75
CA ASP A 94 15.97 8.50 51.32
C ASP A 94 16.42 7.24 50.57
N SER A 95 15.61 6.19 50.70
CA SER A 95 15.55 5.12 49.72
C SER A 95 14.49 5.51 48.69
N SER A 96 14.72 6.63 48.00
CA SER A 96 14.37 6.74 46.59
C SER A 96 15.41 5.87 45.89
N VAL A 97 15.19 4.57 45.71
CA VAL A 97 14.53 4.09 44.50
C VAL A 97 14.78 5.09 43.38
N GLU A 98 16.05 5.16 42.95
CA GLU A 98 16.44 5.50 41.57
C GLU A 98 15.81 4.45 40.63
N VAL A 99 14.48 4.39 40.63
CA VAL A 99 13.68 4.16 39.44
C VAL A 99 13.74 5.48 38.67
N THR A 100 14.96 5.86 38.31
CA THR A 100 15.22 6.56 37.07
C THR A 100 15.20 5.48 35.99
N GLU A 101 14.00 4.92 35.79
CA GLU A 101 13.49 4.63 34.46
C GLU A 101 13.81 5.88 33.64
N ALA A 102 14.94 5.84 32.93
CA ALA A 102 15.24 6.78 31.88
C ALA A 102 14.06 6.68 30.91
N SER A 103 13.10 7.59 31.09
CA SER A 103 11.84 7.64 30.37
C SER A 103 12.18 7.81 28.89
N ARG A 104 12.31 6.69 28.18
CA ARG A 104 12.36 6.57 26.73
C ARG A 104 11.18 7.34 26.15
N ARG A 105 11.41 8.60 25.78
CA ARG A 105 10.43 9.44 25.05
C ARG A 105 10.42 8.99 23.59
N SER A 106 10.09 7.73 23.37
CA SER A 106 9.79 7.26 22.02
C SER A 106 8.48 7.90 21.59
N LYS A 107 8.46 8.51 20.41
CA LYS A 107 7.23 9.07 19.80
C LYS A 107 6.07 8.05 19.81
N VAL A 108 6.39 6.77 19.69
CA VAL A 108 5.44 5.65 19.79
C VAL A 108 4.77 5.57 21.17
N ASN A 109 5.53 5.77 22.25
CA ASN A 109 4.98 5.76 23.61
C ASN A 109 3.98 6.91 23.82
N TYR A 110 4.24 8.07 23.22
CA TYR A 110 3.28 9.17 23.25
C TYR A 110 1.96 8.78 22.60
N LEU A 111 2.01 8.23 21.38
CA LEU A 111 0.82 7.78 20.66
C LEU A 111 0.02 6.75 21.49
N HIS A 112 0.71 5.78 22.11
CA HIS A 112 0.04 4.80 22.97
C HIS A 112 -0.61 5.41 24.22
N ARG A 113 0.04 6.38 24.87
CA ARG A 113 -0.51 7.07 26.05
C ARG A 113 -1.76 7.89 25.71
N HIS A 114 -1.79 8.49 24.53
CA HIS A 114 -2.91 9.31 24.04
C HIS A 114 -3.96 8.53 23.25
N MET A 115 -3.86 7.21 23.18
CA MET A 115 -4.81 6.34 22.46
C MET A 115 -6.28 6.60 22.86
N LEU A 116 -6.54 6.77 24.16
CA LEU A 116 -7.90 7.02 24.66
C LEU A 116 -8.44 8.39 24.22
N ASP A 117 -7.57 9.40 24.11
CA ASP A 117 -7.94 10.73 23.63
C ASP A 117 -8.35 10.66 22.16
N PHE A 118 -7.59 9.97 21.32
CA PHE A 118 -7.93 9.78 19.90
C PHE A 118 -9.21 8.96 19.72
N ARG A 119 -9.42 7.91 20.51
CA ARG A 119 -10.67 7.14 20.52
C ARG A 119 -11.88 8.00 20.86
N ARG A 120 -11.75 8.88 21.86
CA ARG A 120 -12.81 9.83 22.23
C ARG A 120 -13.09 10.79 21.07
N LEU A 121 -12.05 11.37 20.49
CA LEU A 121 -12.18 12.33 19.40
C LEU A 121 -12.91 11.72 18.19
N PHE A 122 -12.54 10.51 17.77
CA PHE A 122 -13.21 9.80 16.68
C PHE A 122 -14.68 9.51 16.97
N ARG A 123 -15.01 9.12 18.20
CA ARG A 123 -16.40 8.92 18.61
C ARG A 123 -17.19 10.22 18.54
N GLU A 124 -16.66 11.32 19.06
CA GLU A 124 -17.33 12.62 19.03
C GLU A 124 -17.55 13.15 17.60
N ILE A 125 -16.61 12.88 16.69
CA ILE A 125 -16.78 13.19 15.26
C ILE A 125 -17.96 12.41 14.67
N SER A 126 -18.05 11.10 14.92
CA SER A 126 -19.15 10.27 14.41
C SER A 126 -20.49 10.65 15.03
N GLU A 127 -20.54 10.90 16.35
CA GLU A 127 -21.75 11.37 17.04
C GLU A 127 -22.23 12.73 16.51
N LEU A 128 -21.31 13.65 16.21
CA LEU A 128 -21.64 14.93 15.61
C LEU A 128 -22.20 14.76 14.19
N ALA A 129 -21.61 13.86 13.40
CA ALA A 129 -22.06 13.57 12.04
C ALA A 129 -23.44 12.88 12.02
N GLY A 130 -23.81 12.19 13.10
CA GLY A 130 -25.06 11.43 13.24
C GLY A 130 -25.07 10.14 12.42
N THR A 131 -23.91 9.71 11.93
CA THR A 131 -23.70 8.52 11.10
C THR A 131 -22.33 7.92 11.43
N ASP A 132 -22.13 6.67 11.03
CA ASP A 132 -20.82 6.05 11.05
C ASP A 132 -19.80 6.88 10.25
N ALA A 133 -18.55 6.90 10.73
CA ALA A 133 -17.43 7.53 10.04
C ALA A 133 -16.55 6.47 9.37
N PHE A 134 -15.85 6.86 8.31
CA PHE A 134 -14.82 6.03 7.67
C PHE A 134 -13.46 6.69 7.86
N LEU A 135 -12.50 5.94 8.42
CA LEU A 135 -11.10 6.31 8.40
C LEU A 135 -10.43 5.54 7.26
N MET A 136 -9.96 6.26 6.25
CA MET A 136 -9.31 5.68 5.08
C MET A 136 -7.81 5.91 5.16
N LEU A 137 -7.04 4.82 5.15
CA LEU A 137 -5.60 4.82 5.01
C LEU A 137 -5.29 4.39 3.57
N ASP A 138 -4.95 5.33 2.71
CA ASP A 138 -4.60 5.03 1.32
C ASP A 138 -3.09 4.77 1.18
N ASP A 139 -2.71 4.00 0.16
CA ASP A 139 -1.32 3.65 -0.17
C ASP A 139 -0.45 3.17 1.00
N LEU A 140 -0.97 2.28 1.86
CA LEU A 140 -0.25 1.75 3.02
C LEU A 140 1.10 1.12 2.67
N TYR A 141 1.23 0.57 1.45
CA TYR A 141 2.47 -0.01 0.93
C TYR A 141 3.65 0.99 0.85
N HIS A 142 3.42 2.30 0.92
CA HIS A 142 4.48 3.31 1.02
C HIS A 142 5.12 3.40 2.40
N ILE A 143 4.46 2.87 3.45
CA ILE A 143 5.07 2.73 4.76
C ILE A 143 6.08 1.58 4.71
N ARG A 144 7.22 1.73 5.39
CA ARG A 144 8.23 0.66 5.52
C ARG A 144 7.57 -0.63 5.99
N ARG A 145 7.89 -1.76 5.34
CA ARG A 145 7.29 -3.08 5.66
C ARG A 145 7.33 -3.42 7.16
N SER A 146 8.45 -3.14 7.83
CA SER A 146 8.61 -3.34 9.28
C SER A 146 7.58 -2.58 10.15
N ASP A 147 7.04 -1.48 9.64
CA ASP A 147 6.20 -0.55 10.39
C ASP A 147 4.71 -0.71 10.03
N GLN A 148 4.37 -1.29 8.87
CA GLN A 148 3.01 -1.41 8.35
C GLN A 148 2.03 -2.08 9.33
N ALA A 149 2.38 -3.26 9.88
CA ALA A 149 1.55 -3.94 10.87
C ALA A 149 1.37 -3.12 12.15
N ASN A 150 2.38 -2.37 12.60
CA ASN A 150 2.25 -1.51 13.79
C ASN A 150 1.28 -0.35 13.54
N VAL A 151 1.31 0.25 12.33
CA VAL A 151 0.37 1.31 11.93
C VAL A 151 -1.07 0.79 11.91
N LEU A 152 -1.29 -0.37 11.30
CA LEU A 152 -2.61 -0.99 11.26
C LEU A 152 -3.13 -1.34 12.66
N ASP A 153 -2.29 -1.94 13.51
CA ASP A 153 -2.63 -2.24 14.90
C ASP A 153 -3.05 -0.98 15.67
N TYR A 154 -2.29 0.09 15.52
CA TYR A 154 -2.58 1.37 16.17
C TYR A 154 -3.95 1.92 15.75
N PHE A 155 -4.22 2.04 14.45
CA PHE A 155 -5.48 2.59 13.97
C PHE A 155 -6.67 1.66 14.21
N HIS A 156 -6.46 0.35 14.17
CA HIS A 156 -7.48 -0.61 14.58
C HIS A 156 -7.87 -0.37 16.04
N ARG A 157 -6.91 -0.27 16.96
CA ARG A 157 -7.19 0.04 18.37
C ARG A 157 -7.86 1.41 18.56
N ALA A 158 -7.46 2.40 17.78
CA ALA A 158 -8.01 3.76 17.84
C ALA A 158 -9.46 3.86 17.32
N THR A 159 -9.86 2.95 16.42
CA THR A 159 -11.22 2.94 15.84
C THR A 159 -12.13 1.92 16.52
N LYS A 160 -11.57 0.86 17.12
CA LYS A 160 -12.33 -0.24 17.72
C LYS A 160 -13.32 0.21 18.78
N GLY A 161 -14.55 -0.31 18.68
CA GLY A 161 -15.64 -0.01 19.62
C GLY A 161 -16.24 1.39 19.47
N ASN A 162 -15.89 2.11 18.39
CA ASN A 162 -16.53 3.35 17.97
C ASN A 162 -17.32 3.10 16.67
N GLN A 163 -18.24 4.01 16.32
CA GLN A 163 -18.93 4.01 15.02
C GLN A 163 -17.99 4.47 13.88
N VAL A 164 -16.76 3.95 13.85
CA VAL A 164 -15.72 4.31 12.90
C VAL A 164 -15.18 3.06 12.24
N TRP A 165 -15.36 2.98 10.92
CA TRP A 165 -14.86 1.89 10.08
C TRP A 165 -13.48 2.24 9.53
N LEU A 166 -12.50 1.37 9.77
CA LEU A 166 -11.18 1.48 9.18
C LEU A 166 -11.18 0.82 7.80
N LYS A 167 -10.73 1.53 6.77
CA LYS A 167 -10.45 1.00 5.42
C LYS A 167 -8.99 1.29 5.09
N ALA A 168 -8.23 0.26 4.74
CA ALA A 168 -6.85 0.39 4.29
C ALA A 168 -6.74 0.00 2.82
N GLY A 169 -6.30 0.92 1.97
CA GLY A 169 -5.91 0.68 0.59
C GLY A 169 -4.44 0.29 0.54
N THR A 170 -4.13 -0.85 -0.08
CA THR A 170 -2.76 -1.31 -0.20
C THR A 170 -2.56 -2.31 -1.34
N ILE A 171 -1.30 -2.68 -1.58
CA ILE A 171 -0.90 -3.72 -2.53
C ILE A 171 -0.65 -5.02 -1.76
N ARG A 172 -1.35 -6.10 -2.13
CA ARG A 172 -1.44 -7.37 -1.38
C ARG A 172 -0.08 -7.93 -1.00
N HIS A 173 0.76 -8.29 -1.96
CA HIS A 173 2.04 -8.98 -1.70
C HIS A 173 3.16 -8.02 -1.29
N ARG A 174 2.87 -6.71 -1.25
CA ARG A 174 3.80 -5.67 -0.79
C ARG A 174 3.51 -5.15 0.60
N THR A 175 2.53 -5.74 1.28
CA THR A 175 2.08 -5.30 2.59
C THR A 175 2.15 -6.42 3.61
N ASP A 176 2.85 -6.17 4.70
CA ASP A 176 2.84 -7.01 5.88
C ASP A 176 1.80 -6.45 6.86
N TRP A 177 0.55 -6.92 6.76
CA TRP A 177 -0.55 -6.44 7.60
C TRP A 177 -0.67 -7.13 8.95
N TYR A 178 -0.02 -8.29 9.14
CA TYR A 178 -0.06 -9.07 10.38
C TYR A 178 1.26 -9.76 10.68
N LEU A 179 1.78 -9.55 11.90
CA LEU A 179 2.99 -10.17 12.40
C LEU A 179 2.62 -11.22 13.46
N HIS A 180 3.07 -12.46 13.23
CA HIS A 180 2.94 -13.58 14.14
C HIS A 180 3.98 -13.51 15.28
N SER A 181 4.03 -12.38 15.98
CA SER A 181 4.86 -12.17 17.17
C SER A 181 4.12 -12.52 18.46
N ASP A 182 4.83 -12.48 19.59
CA ASP A 182 4.25 -12.53 20.93
C ASP A 182 4.48 -11.18 21.64
N PRO A 183 3.45 -10.32 21.81
CA PRO A 183 2.07 -10.49 21.33
C PRO A 183 1.94 -10.25 19.81
N PRO A 184 0.88 -10.77 19.16
CA PRO A 184 0.64 -10.55 17.73
C PRO A 184 0.35 -9.07 17.45
N LYS A 185 0.71 -8.60 16.25
CA LYS A 185 0.53 -7.21 15.83
C LYS A 185 -0.11 -7.12 14.45
N GLY A 186 -0.93 -6.11 14.25
CA GLY A 186 -1.58 -5.79 12.98
C GLY A 186 -3.04 -6.20 12.94
N LEU A 187 -3.50 -6.61 11.76
CA LEU A 187 -4.88 -7.02 11.50
C LEU A 187 -4.92 -8.43 10.94
N LYS A 188 -5.56 -9.37 11.64
CA LYS A 188 -5.71 -10.72 11.12
C LYS A 188 -6.90 -10.78 10.16
N LEU A 189 -6.66 -11.15 8.90
CA LEU A 189 -7.73 -11.31 7.92
C LEU A 189 -8.70 -12.43 8.33
N GLY A 190 -10.00 -12.21 8.12
CA GLY A 190 -11.10 -13.10 8.52
C GLY A 190 -11.53 -12.96 9.98
N ASP A 191 -10.67 -12.42 10.85
CA ASP A 191 -11.00 -12.17 12.26
C ASP A 191 -11.20 -10.67 12.53
N ASP A 192 -10.20 -9.84 12.20
CA ASP A 192 -10.22 -8.38 12.44
C ASP A 192 -10.60 -7.57 11.20
N ALA A 193 -10.34 -8.08 9.99
CA ALA A 193 -10.58 -7.37 8.73
C ALA A 193 -10.94 -8.32 7.58
N ASP A 194 -11.71 -7.80 6.63
CA ASP A 194 -12.01 -8.47 5.36
C ASP A 194 -11.24 -7.81 4.22
N GLU A 195 -10.82 -8.63 3.26
CA GLU A 195 -10.15 -8.17 2.05
C GLU A 195 -11.15 -7.98 0.91
N ILE A 196 -10.99 -6.89 0.16
CA ILE A 196 -11.75 -6.61 -1.07
C ILE A 196 -10.76 -6.35 -2.19
N ASP A 197 -10.76 -7.22 -3.19
CA ASP A 197 -9.96 -7.03 -4.40
C ASP A 197 -10.68 -6.06 -5.35
N LEU A 198 -10.00 -4.96 -5.70
CA LEU A 198 -10.55 -3.94 -6.60
C LEU A 198 -10.22 -4.22 -8.07
N ASP A 199 -9.20 -5.05 -8.34
CA ASP A 199 -8.72 -5.29 -9.69
C ASP A 199 -9.43 -6.50 -10.32
N ILE A 200 -9.89 -6.32 -11.57
CA ILE A 200 -10.38 -7.44 -12.37
C ILE A 200 -9.20 -7.97 -13.19
N THR A 201 -8.63 -9.08 -12.73
CA THR A 201 -7.48 -9.71 -13.39
C THR A 201 -7.81 -10.19 -14.81
N LEU A 202 -6.77 -10.30 -15.65
CA LEU A 202 -6.89 -10.84 -17.01
C LEU A 202 -7.29 -12.32 -17.06
N GLU A 203 -7.33 -13.02 -15.93
CA GLU A 203 -7.88 -14.38 -15.82
C GLU A 203 -9.30 -14.47 -16.36
N LYS A 204 -10.09 -13.42 -16.18
CA LYS A 204 -11.46 -13.29 -16.72
C LYS A 204 -11.53 -12.19 -17.77
N PHE A 205 -10.70 -12.31 -18.82
CA PHE A 205 -10.56 -11.31 -19.89
C PHE A 205 -11.88 -10.72 -20.39
N SER A 206 -12.90 -11.55 -20.67
CA SER A 206 -14.20 -11.07 -21.15
C SER A 206 -14.93 -10.19 -20.13
N ILE A 207 -14.82 -10.52 -18.84
CA ILE A 207 -15.42 -9.72 -17.75
C ILE A 207 -14.65 -8.41 -17.61
N ALA A 208 -13.32 -8.46 -17.59
CA ALA A 208 -12.47 -7.27 -17.54
C ALA A 208 -12.77 -6.32 -18.71
N LYS A 209 -12.89 -6.86 -19.92
CA LYS A 209 -13.25 -6.08 -21.11
C LYS A 209 -14.61 -5.39 -20.97
N THR A 210 -15.65 -6.11 -20.55
CA THR A 210 -16.98 -5.53 -20.38
C THR A 210 -16.97 -4.44 -19.31
N PHE A 211 -16.36 -4.71 -18.15
CA PHE A 211 -16.25 -3.76 -17.06
C PHE A 211 -15.55 -2.46 -17.47
N LEU A 212 -14.35 -2.56 -18.03
CA LEU A 212 -13.56 -1.40 -18.46
C LEU A 212 -14.22 -0.63 -19.62
N SER A 213 -14.89 -1.35 -20.53
CA SER A 213 -15.66 -0.72 -21.61
C SER A 213 -16.86 0.07 -21.07
N ASN A 214 -17.52 -0.43 -20.03
CA ASN A 214 -18.64 0.26 -19.40
C ASN A 214 -18.17 1.51 -18.66
N ILE A 215 -17.08 1.44 -17.88
CA ILE A 215 -16.48 2.61 -17.22
C ILE A 215 -16.19 3.71 -18.25
N LEU A 216 -15.52 3.35 -19.34
CA LEU A 216 -15.17 4.34 -20.37
C LEU A 216 -16.41 4.90 -21.07
N HIS A 217 -17.45 4.08 -21.26
CA HIS A 217 -18.70 4.52 -21.84
C HIS A 217 -19.42 5.53 -20.95
N GLU A 218 -19.54 5.26 -19.64
CA GLU A 218 -20.17 6.13 -18.66
C GLU A 218 -19.42 7.46 -18.54
N ILE A 219 -18.07 7.42 -18.45
CA ILE A 219 -17.24 8.63 -18.44
C ILE A 219 -17.44 9.46 -19.72
N ALA A 220 -17.48 8.80 -20.88
CA ALA A 220 -17.69 9.50 -22.14
C ALA A 220 -19.09 10.13 -22.22
N GLU A 221 -20.12 9.43 -21.72
CA GLU A 221 -21.49 9.93 -21.68
C GLU A 221 -21.62 11.16 -20.75
N GLU A 222 -21.08 11.07 -19.53
CA GLU A 222 -21.07 12.18 -18.57
C GLU A 222 -20.31 13.40 -19.11
N ALA A 223 -19.21 13.17 -19.84
CA ALA A 223 -18.43 14.24 -20.47
C ALA A 223 -19.06 14.81 -21.76
N GLY A 224 -20.20 14.27 -22.23
CA GLY A 224 -20.80 14.65 -23.52
C GLY A 224 -19.93 14.29 -24.74
N ALA A 225 -19.02 13.32 -24.58
CA ALA A 225 -18.11 12.88 -25.63
C ALA A 225 -18.74 11.76 -26.50
N PRO A 226 -18.24 11.54 -27.73
CA PRO A 226 -18.69 10.43 -28.56
C PRO A 226 -18.45 9.09 -27.87
N SER A 227 -19.36 8.14 -28.07
CA SER A 227 -19.20 6.77 -27.56
C SER A 227 -17.85 6.18 -27.98
N PRO A 228 -17.13 5.48 -27.07
CA PRO A 228 -15.86 4.82 -27.38
C PRO A 228 -15.90 3.91 -28.61
N ARG A 229 -17.05 3.26 -28.86
CA ARG A 229 -17.29 2.41 -30.04
C ARG A 229 -17.18 3.16 -31.37
N ASN A 230 -17.45 4.46 -31.37
CA ASN A 230 -17.39 5.30 -32.56
C ASN A 230 -15.97 5.76 -32.88
N ILE A 231 -15.11 5.87 -31.86
CA ILE A 231 -13.74 6.40 -31.98
C ILE A 231 -12.66 5.33 -31.93
N MET A 232 -12.98 4.10 -31.50
CA MET A 232 -12.06 2.96 -31.45
C MET A 232 -12.46 1.85 -32.41
N ALA A 233 -11.49 1.10 -32.91
CA ALA A 233 -11.71 -0.21 -33.50
C ALA A 233 -11.83 -1.30 -32.42
N ASP A 234 -12.57 -2.38 -32.67
CA ASP A 234 -12.74 -3.46 -31.68
C ASP A 234 -11.41 -4.09 -31.24
N THR A 235 -10.47 -4.25 -32.18
CA THR A 235 -9.12 -4.75 -31.89
C THR A 235 -8.30 -3.80 -31.02
N ALA A 236 -8.63 -2.50 -31.02
CA ALA A 236 -8.01 -1.51 -30.14
C ALA A 236 -8.54 -1.65 -28.72
N MET A 237 -9.83 -1.95 -28.54
CA MET A 237 -10.41 -2.21 -27.21
C MET A 237 -9.77 -3.45 -26.56
N ASP A 238 -9.69 -4.56 -27.28
CA ASP A 238 -9.00 -5.76 -26.78
C ASP A 238 -7.55 -5.45 -26.41
N ARG A 239 -6.86 -4.68 -27.27
CA ARG A 239 -5.48 -4.29 -27.02
C ARG A 239 -5.33 -3.41 -25.79
N LEU A 240 -6.28 -2.51 -25.56
CA LEU A 240 -6.26 -1.58 -24.44
C LEU A 240 -6.49 -2.31 -23.11
N VAL A 241 -7.42 -3.27 -23.09
CA VAL A 241 -7.62 -4.15 -21.92
C VAL A 241 -6.33 -4.90 -21.60
N LEU A 242 -5.67 -5.50 -22.60
CA LEU A 242 -4.40 -6.18 -22.40
C LEU A 242 -3.28 -5.25 -21.92
N ALA A 243 -3.17 -4.06 -22.51
CA ALA A 243 -2.17 -3.06 -22.16
C ALA A 243 -2.29 -2.56 -20.72
N SER A 244 -3.53 -2.53 -20.22
CA SER A 244 -3.84 -2.08 -18.87
C SER A 244 -3.69 -3.17 -17.80
N GLY A 245 -3.51 -4.43 -18.18
CA GLY A 245 -3.54 -5.53 -17.22
C GLY A 245 -4.91 -5.81 -16.58
N GLY A 246 -5.99 -5.17 -17.08
CA GLY A 246 -7.30 -5.19 -16.43
C GLY A 246 -7.51 -4.04 -15.42
N VAL A 247 -6.52 -3.18 -15.21
CA VAL A 247 -6.56 -2.10 -14.23
C VAL A 247 -7.20 -0.83 -14.82
N ALA A 248 -8.24 -0.31 -14.17
CA ALA A 248 -9.01 0.84 -14.68
C ALA A 248 -8.17 2.11 -14.84
N ARG A 249 -7.27 2.41 -13.89
CA ARG A 249 -6.38 3.59 -13.94
C ARG A 249 -5.47 3.55 -15.17
N ASP A 250 -4.80 2.43 -15.38
CA ASP A 250 -3.92 2.23 -16.54
C ASP A 250 -4.72 2.23 -17.84
N PHE A 251 -5.90 1.60 -17.85
CA PHE A 251 -6.80 1.59 -19.00
C PHE A 251 -7.17 3.00 -19.46
N LEU A 252 -7.62 3.87 -18.54
CA LEU A 252 -7.98 5.26 -18.86
C LEU A 252 -6.77 6.10 -19.28
N THR A 253 -5.61 5.86 -18.65
CA THR A 253 -4.38 6.59 -18.95
C THR A 253 -3.86 6.24 -20.35
N ILE A 254 -3.78 4.95 -20.67
CA ILE A 254 -3.37 4.46 -21.99
C ILE A 254 -4.41 4.87 -23.04
N PHE A 255 -5.72 4.85 -22.72
CA PHE A 255 -6.77 5.33 -23.62
C PHE A 255 -6.56 6.81 -23.99
N ARG A 256 -6.39 7.68 -22.99
CA ARG A 256 -6.12 9.11 -23.19
C ARG A 256 -4.91 9.29 -24.11
N ARG A 257 -3.81 8.57 -23.85
CA ARG A 257 -2.61 8.67 -24.68
C ARG A 257 -2.84 8.12 -26.10
N SER A 258 -3.65 7.07 -26.24
CA SER A 258 -4.03 6.50 -27.54
C SER A 258 -4.82 7.50 -28.40
N VAL A 259 -5.65 8.35 -27.79
CA VAL A 259 -6.33 9.46 -28.49
C VAL A 259 -5.30 10.45 -29.06
N GLU A 260 -4.33 10.86 -28.25
CA GLU A 260 -3.26 11.78 -28.68
C GLU A 260 -2.44 11.18 -29.83
N VAL A 261 -2.04 9.91 -29.68
CA VAL A 261 -1.31 9.15 -30.71
C VAL A 261 -2.08 9.07 -32.04
N ALA A 262 -3.38 8.76 -31.98
CA ALA A 262 -4.23 8.68 -33.17
C ALA A 262 -4.42 10.05 -33.84
N ARG A 263 -4.48 11.14 -33.07
CA ARG A 263 -4.56 12.51 -33.59
C ARG A 263 -3.28 12.94 -34.28
N GLU A 264 -2.12 12.68 -33.66
CA GLU A 264 -0.80 12.95 -34.25
C GLU A 264 -0.58 12.21 -35.57
N ARG A 265 -1.17 11.00 -35.72
CA ARG A 265 -1.11 10.23 -36.97
C ARG A 265 -1.85 10.90 -38.14
N GLY A 266 -2.83 11.77 -37.87
CA GLY A 266 -3.51 12.56 -38.92
C GLY A 266 -4.40 11.75 -39.88
N GLY A 267 -4.84 10.54 -39.50
CA GLY A 267 -5.95 9.86 -40.20
C GLY A 267 -5.64 9.20 -41.56
N GLY A 268 -4.38 8.84 -41.87
CA GLY A 268 -3.95 8.20 -43.13
C GLY A 268 -4.59 6.81 -43.44
N PHE A 269 -3.85 5.86 -44.02
CA PHE A 269 -4.40 4.54 -44.44
C PHE A 269 -5.18 3.77 -43.33
N ARG A 270 -4.90 4.07 -42.06
CA ARG A 270 -5.54 3.45 -40.89
C ARG A 270 -6.84 4.14 -40.45
N GLY A 271 -7.23 5.22 -41.11
CA GLY A 271 -8.41 6.03 -40.80
C GLY A 271 -8.28 6.86 -39.52
N PRO A 272 -9.36 7.53 -39.10
CA PRO A 272 -9.37 8.43 -37.94
C PRO A 272 -9.57 7.71 -36.60
N LYS A 273 -10.01 6.44 -36.61
CA LYS A 273 -10.25 5.67 -35.38
C LYS A 273 -8.96 5.22 -34.72
N ILE A 274 -8.98 5.11 -33.40
CA ILE A 274 -7.93 4.50 -32.59
C ILE A 274 -7.87 3.00 -32.93
N GLY A 275 -6.71 2.55 -33.39
CA GLY A 275 -6.39 1.17 -33.72
C GLY A 275 -5.46 0.53 -32.69
N ALA A 276 -5.27 -0.79 -32.79
CA ALA A 276 -4.40 -1.53 -31.87
C ALA A 276 -2.93 -1.05 -31.89
N GLU A 277 -2.45 -0.51 -33.00
CA GLU A 277 -1.09 0.05 -33.07
C GLU A 277 -0.95 1.37 -32.30
N ASP A 278 -2.01 2.19 -32.25
CA ASP A 278 -2.01 3.43 -31.48
C ASP A 278 -1.91 3.12 -29.99
N VAL A 279 -2.68 2.11 -29.55
CA VAL A 279 -2.64 1.60 -28.18
C VAL A 279 -1.28 1.01 -27.82
N ASN A 280 -0.65 0.26 -28.73
CA ASN A 280 0.69 -0.28 -28.49
C ASN A 280 1.73 0.83 -28.27
N ARG A 281 1.66 1.91 -29.08
CA ARG A 281 2.56 3.06 -28.92
C ARG A 281 2.32 3.77 -27.60
N ALA A 282 1.05 4.05 -27.28
CA ALA A 282 0.65 4.65 -26.00
C ALA A 282 1.09 3.82 -24.79
N ALA A 283 0.95 2.49 -24.85
CA ALA A 283 1.37 1.59 -23.78
C ALA A 283 2.89 1.57 -23.59
N GLY A 284 3.67 1.62 -24.68
CA GLY A 284 5.13 1.69 -24.59
C GLY A 284 5.63 2.98 -23.93
N GLU A 285 4.95 4.10 -24.16
CA GLU A 285 5.27 5.39 -23.53
C GLU A 285 4.82 5.45 -22.05
N HIS A 286 3.75 4.73 -21.69
CA HIS A 286 3.27 4.64 -20.30
C HIS A 286 4.21 3.83 -19.39
N ASP A 287 5.00 2.90 -19.94
CA ASP A 287 5.93 2.06 -19.16
C ASP A 287 7.03 2.84 -18.46
N SER A 288 7.56 3.89 -19.09
CA SER A 288 8.63 4.69 -18.48
C SER A 288 8.16 5.34 -17.17
N SER A 289 6.90 5.78 -17.10
CA SER A 289 6.31 6.35 -15.89
C SER A 289 6.12 5.28 -14.80
N LYS A 290 5.67 4.07 -15.17
CA LYS A 290 5.55 2.93 -14.23
C LYS A 290 6.90 2.54 -13.61
N ARG A 291 7.95 2.49 -14.43
CA ARG A 291 9.31 2.15 -13.98
C ARG A 291 9.91 3.19 -13.04
N GLU A 292 9.51 4.45 -13.13
CA GLU A 292 9.96 5.49 -12.19
C GLU A 292 9.30 5.38 -10.82
N GLU A 293 8.05 4.96 -10.75
CA GLU A 293 7.34 4.69 -9.49
C GLU A 293 7.95 3.51 -8.73
N LEU A 294 8.43 2.48 -9.44
CA LEU A 294 9.13 1.32 -8.87
C LEU A 294 10.46 1.69 -8.17
N LYS A 295 11.10 2.81 -8.53
CA LYS A 295 12.43 3.18 -7.99
C LYS A 295 12.42 3.63 -6.53
N ARG A 296 11.25 3.75 -5.89
CA ARG A 296 11.11 4.37 -4.55
C ARG A 296 11.21 3.38 -3.37
N ASP A 297 11.44 2.10 -3.63
CA ASP A 297 11.48 1.06 -2.58
C ASP A 297 12.89 0.57 -2.23
N THR A 298 13.01 -0.11 -1.08
CA THR A 298 14.25 -0.63 -0.48
C THR A 298 15.13 -1.42 -1.46
N ASN A 299 16.43 -1.08 -1.48
CA ASN A 299 17.39 -1.53 -2.50
C ASN A 299 17.49 -3.06 -2.71
N ASP A 300 17.49 -3.85 -1.63
CA ASP A 300 17.80 -5.28 -1.73
C ASP A 300 16.66 -6.13 -2.33
N GLU A 301 15.41 -5.85 -1.96
CA GLU A 301 14.23 -6.49 -2.55
C GLU A 301 14.11 -6.13 -4.04
N ARG A 302 14.47 -4.88 -4.39
CA ARG A 302 14.45 -4.39 -5.77
C ARG A 302 15.38 -5.19 -6.67
N GLU A 303 16.63 -5.39 -6.27
CA GLU A 303 17.61 -6.12 -7.07
C GLU A 303 17.20 -7.58 -7.31
N ARG A 304 16.49 -8.20 -6.35
CA ARG A 304 15.95 -9.55 -6.49
C ARG A 304 14.84 -9.58 -7.55
N LEU A 305 13.85 -8.69 -7.41
CA LEU A 305 12.72 -8.60 -8.33
C LEU A 305 13.15 -8.21 -9.75
N GLU A 306 14.09 -7.28 -9.90
CA GLU A 306 14.64 -6.88 -11.20
C GLU A 306 15.34 -8.06 -11.91
N ARG A 307 16.13 -8.85 -11.18
CA ARG A 307 16.79 -10.05 -11.74
C ARG A 307 15.79 -11.12 -12.16
N LEU A 308 14.77 -11.38 -11.35
CA LEU A 308 13.70 -12.31 -11.70
C LEU A 308 12.95 -11.83 -12.94
N PHE A 309 12.59 -10.54 -12.97
CA PHE A 309 11.87 -9.96 -14.08
C PHE A 309 12.67 -10.04 -15.39
N GLU A 310 13.96 -9.73 -15.38
CA GLU A 310 14.78 -9.86 -16.58
C GLU A 310 14.90 -11.32 -17.03
N SER A 311 14.99 -12.27 -16.10
CA SER A 311 14.97 -13.70 -16.41
C SER A 311 13.66 -14.13 -17.10
N VAL A 312 12.51 -13.64 -16.61
CA VAL A 312 11.20 -13.87 -17.23
C VAL A 312 11.13 -13.25 -18.62
N ARG A 313 11.65 -12.04 -18.80
CA ARG A 313 11.71 -11.36 -20.11
C ARG A 313 12.55 -12.15 -21.10
N GLU A 314 13.77 -12.51 -20.73
CA GLU A 314 14.66 -13.32 -21.58
C GLU A 314 14.01 -14.65 -21.96
N PHE A 315 13.36 -15.34 -21.01
CA PHE A 315 12.61 -16.56 -21.29
C PHE A 315 11.50 -16.36 -22.34
N CYS A 316 10.69 -15.31 -22.19
CA CYS A 316 9.63 -14.98 -23.14
C CYS A 316 10.20 -14.69 -24.54
N PHE A 317 11.29 -13.93 -24.62
CA PHE A 317 11.96 -13.64 -25.89
C PHE A 317 12.55 -14.90 -26.54
N ASN A 318 13.23 -15.75 -25.78
CA ASN A 318 13.85 -16.98 -26.27
C ASN A 318 12.82 -18.01 -26.76
N THR A 319 11.67 -18.08 -26.08
CA THR A 319 10.55 -18.96 -26.48
C THR A 319 9.69 -18.37 -27.60
N GLY A 320 9.88 -17.09 -27.91
CA GLY A 320 9.08 -16.35 -28.89
C GLY A 320 7.62 -16.21 -28.47
N SER A 321 7.32 -16.20 -27.16
CA SER A 321 5.98 -16.10 -26.61
C SER A 321 5.87 -14.99 -25.57
N ASN A 322 4.73 -14.30 -25.53
CA ASN A 322 4.41 -13.34 -24.48
C ASN A 322 3.88 -13.99 -23.18
N CYS A 323 3.73 -15.32 -23.15
CA CYS A 323 3.18 -16.05 -22.00
C CYS A 323 4.18 -17.08 -21.50
N PHE A 324 4.13 -17.34 -20.19
CA PHE A 324 4.94 -18.34 -19.53
C PHE A 324 4.14 -19.04 -18.42
N LEU A 325 4.66 -20.18 -17.96
CA LEU A 325 4.03 -21.04 -16.98
C LEU A 325 4.95 -21.23 -15.77
N VAL A 326 4.35 -21.16 -14.58
CA VAL A 326 5.01 -21.49 -13.31
C VAL A 326 4.24 -22.62 -12.67
N GLU A 327 4.90 -23.70 -12.24
CA GLU A 327 4.24 -24.77 -11.51
C GLU A 327 3.68 -24.23 -10.18
N ARG A 328 2.43 -24.57 -9.85
CA ARG A 328 1.73 -23.99 -8.69
C ARG A 328 2.45 -24.23 -7.36
N ASP A 329 3.12 -25.38 -7.23
CA ASP A 329 3.84 -25.76 -6.01
C ASP A 329 5.37 -25.58 -6.18
N TRP A 330 5.79 -24.70 -7.11
CA TRP A 330 7.19 -24.28 -7.22
C TRP A 330 7.58 -23.42 -6.01
N ASN A 331 8.86 -23.51 -5.63
CA ASN A 331 9.53 -22.78 -4.53
C ASN A 331 8.74 -21.59 -3.93
N GLN A 332 8.50 -21.61 -2.61
CA GLN A 332 7.68 -20.60 -1.91
C GLN A 332 8.19 -19.16 -2.11
N ASP A 333 9.50 -18.94 -2.02
CA ASP A 333 10.08 -17.60 -2.19
C ASP A 333 9.94 -17.11 -3.64
N GLY A 334 10.20 -17.99 -4.61
CA GLY A 334 10.05 -17.67 -6.03
C GLY A 334 8.59 -17.41 -6.43
N ALA A 335 7.64 -18.13 -5.83
CA ALA A 335 6.22 -17.88 -6.02
C ALA A 335 5.81 -16.51 -5.47
N LYS A 336 6.30 -16.12 -4.29
CA LYS A 336 6.05 -14.78 -3.72
C LYS A 336 6.60 -13.68 -4.62
N ASP A 337 7.82 -13.82 -5.11
CA ASP A 337 8.43 -12.82 -6.00
C ASP A 337 7.66 -12.68 -7.33
N ILE A 338 7.12 -13.77 -7.90
CA ILE A 338 6.26 -13.71 -9.08
C ILE A 338 4.98 -12.93 -8.79
N GLU A 339 4.33 -13.16 -7.65
CA GLU A 339 3.12 -12.40 -7.29
C GLU A 339 3.44 -10.92 -6.99
N GLU A 340 4.62 -10.60 -6.43
CA GLU A 340 5.08 -9.21 -6.31
C GLU A 340 5.28 -8.55 -7.70
N LEU A 341 5.73 -9.29 -8.72
CA LEU A 341 5.80 -8.77 -10.09
C LEU A 341 4.40 -8.56 -10.72
N VAL A 342 3.39 -9.36 -10.34
CA VAL A 342 1.99 -9.14 -10.74
C VAL A 342 1.45 -7.86 -10.13
N ASP A 343 1.68 -7.67 -8.83
CA ASP A 343 1.29 -6.47 -8.10
C ASP A 343 1.92 -5.19 -8.67
N LEU A 344 3.18 -5.30 -9.14
CA LEU A 344 3.89 -4.25 -9.86
C LEU A 344 3.43 -4.06 -11.32
N ARG A 345 2.49 -4.88 -11.78
CA ARG A 345 1.92 -4.86 -13.15
C ARG A 345 2.98 -5.05 -14.24
N LEU A 346 4.07 -5.72 -13.90
CA LEU A 346 5.15 -6.08 -14.84
C LEU A 346 4.82 -7.38 -15.59
N ILE A 347 4.00 -8.22 -14.97
CA ILE A 347 3.40 -9.42 -15.53
C ILE A 347 1.93 -9.50 -15.10
N HIS A 348 1.13 -10.29 -15.81
CA HIS A 348 -0.31 -10.43 -15.57
C HIS A 348 -0.68 -11.89 -15.46
N ARG A 349 -1.41 -12.25 -14.42
CA ARG A 349 -1.99 -13.59 -14.31
C ARG A 349 -3.14 -13.74 -15.30
N ILE A 350 -3.10 -14.79 -16.13
CA ILE A 350 -4.05 -14.98 -17.24
C ILE A 350 -4.81 -16.31 -17.17
N ASN A 351 -4.28 -17.32 -16.48
CA ASN A 351 -5.00 -18.55 -16.21
C ASN A 351 -4.48 -19.20 -14.93
N PRO A 352 -5.33 -19.38 -13.89
CA PRO A 352 -4.90 -19.94 -12.61
C PRO A 352 -4.61 -21.44 -12.66
N ARG A 353 -5.01 -22.13 -13.74
CA ARG A 353 -4.90 -23.60 -13.85
C ARG A 353 -4.72 -24.07 -15.29
N VAL A 354 -3.48 -24.39 -15.63
CA VAL A 354 -3.09 -24.97 -16.92
C VAL A 354 -2.46 -26.34 -16.71
N THR A 355 -2.89 -27.31 -17.52
CA THR A 355 -2.22 -28.62 -17.66
C THR A 355 -1.34 -28.61 -18.90
N VAL A 356 -0.09 -29.05 -18.77
CA VAL A 356 0.84 -29.20 -19.88
C VAL A 356 0.83 -30.64 -20.39
N ARG A 357 0.82 -30.84 -21.72
CA ARG A 357 0.64 -32.15 -22.36
C ARG A 357 1.68 -33.19 -21.92
N ASP A 358 2.94 -32.76 -21.77
CA ASP A 358 4.08 -33.62 -21.47
C ASP A 358 4.48 -33.61 -19.98
N ARG A 359 3.58 -33.16 -19.10
CA ARG A 359 3.77 -33.03 -17.65
C ARG A 359 2.52 -33.51 -16.91
N ALA A 360 2.26 -34.82 -16.98
CA ALA A 360 1.10 -35.44 -16.36
C ALA A 360 1.08 -35.18 -14.83
N GLY A 361 -0.11 -34.88 -14.30
CA GLY A 361 -0.33 -34.66 -12.87
C GLY A 361 0.16 -33.32 -12.30
N ARG A 362 0.86 -32.50 -13.11
CA ARG A 362 1.33 -31.18 -12.68
C ARG A 362 0.35 -30.08 -13.09
N LEU A 363 0.19 -29.08 -12.23
CA LEU A 363 -0.65 -27.91 -12.48
C LEU A 363 0.23 -26.67 -12.51
N TYR A 364 -0.02 -25.82 -13.49
CA TYR A 364 0.71 -24.59 -13.72
C TYR A 364 -0.23 -23.39 -13.66
N ILE A 365 0.30 -22.25 -13.27
CA ILE A 365 -0.34 -20.94 -13.44
C ILE A 365 0.28 -20.30 -14.68
N ALA A 366 -0.56 -19.76 -15.56
CA ALA A 366 -0.09 -19.02 -16.72
C ALA A 366 -0.09 -17.52 -16.45
N TYR A 367 1.02 -16.90 -16.84
CA TYR A 367 1.24 -15.48 -16.77
C TYR A 367 1.54 -14.93 -18.17
N MET A 368 1.29 -13.64 -18.35
CA MET A 368 1.62 -12.88 -19.55
C MET A 368 2.58 -11.76 -19.16
N LEU A 369 3.63 -11.55 -19.93
CA LEU A 369 4.46 -10.35 -19.80
C LEU A 369 3.61 -9.10 -20.08
N ASP A 370 3.83 -8.01 -19.34
CA ASP A 370 3.11 -6.76 -19.64
C ASP A 370 3.36 -6.31 -21.08
N LEU A 371 2.29 -5.83 -21.74
CA LEU A 371 2.33 -5.50 -23.16
C LEU A 371 3.45 -4.51 -23.49
N SER A 372 3.64 -3.51 -22.62
CA SER A 372 4.62 -2.45 -22.86
C SER A 372 6.05 -2.96 -22.97
N GLN A 373 6.36 -4.11 -22.37
CA GLN A 373 7.69 -4.72 -22.37
C GLN A 373 8.12 -5.26 -23.73
N TYR A 374 7.19 -5.39 -24.67
CA TYR A 374 7.45 -5.93 -26.00
C TYR A 374 6.77 -5.17 -27.14
N THR A 375 6.14 -4.01 -26.90
CA THR A 375 5.57 -3.18 -27.97
C THR A 375 6.64 -2.54 -28.86
N GLY A 376 7.77 -2.13 -28.30
CA GLY A 376 8.93 -1.61 -29.05
C GLY A 376 9.74 -2.69 -29.79
N ASP A 377 9.90 -3.86 -29.17
CA ASP A 377 10.74 -4.96 -29.68
C ASP A 377 10.02 -5.96 -30.58
N ARG A 378 8.68 -5.87 -30.70
CA ARG A 378 7.88 -6.82 -31.49
C ARG A 378 8.35 -6.95 -32.94
N LYS A 379 8.74 -5.83 -33.56
CA LYS A 379 9.27 -5.81 -34.94
C LYS A 379 10.73 -6.29 -35.02
N ARG A 380 11.49 -6.25 -33.93
CA ARG A 380 12.91 -6.65 -33.90
C ARG A 380 13.14 -8.10 -33.49
N ARG A 381 12.26 -8.73 -32.70
CA ARG A 381 12.49 -10.06 -32.09
C ARG A 381 11.41 -11.13 -32.32
N GLY A 382 10.35 -10.86 -33.09
CA GLY A 382 9.44 -11.91 -33.56
C GLY A 382 8.54 -12.56 -32.49
N LEU A 383 8.21 -11.85 -31.40
CA LEU A 383 7.30 -12.33 -30.37
C LEU A 383 5.89 -12.61 -30.92
N ASN A 384 5.46 -13.88 -30.81
CA ASN A 384 4.10 -14.28 -31.13
C ASN A 384 3.21 -14.08 -29.92
N MET A 385 2.15 -13.28 -30.11
CA MET A 385 1.17 -13.02 -29.06
C MET A 385 0.17 -14.17 -29.00
N ILE A 386 0.17 -14.91 -27.89
CA ILE A 386 -0.85 -15.90 -27.61
C ILE A 386 -2.12 -15.18 -27.18
N SER A 387 -3.17 -15.30 -27.98
CA SER A 387 -4.51 -14.81 -27.64
C SER A 387 -5.16 -15.73 -26.62
N PHE A 388 -4.70 -15.71 -25.36
CA PHE A 388 -5.08 -16.67 -24.32
C PHE A 388 -6.60 -16.73 -24.05
N TRP A 389 -7.33 -15.66 -24.34
CA TRP A 389 -8.80 -15.57 -24.25
C TRP A 389 -9.53 -16.32 -25.38
N SER A 390 -8.81 -16.88 -26.35
CA SER A 390 -9.36 -17.69 -27.44
C SER A 390 -9.13 -19.18 -27.19
N LYS A 391 -9.95 -20.03 -27.83
CA LYS A 391 -9.81 -21.49 -27.77
C LYS A 391 -8.43 -21.95 -28.26
N ASP A 392 -7.96 -21.40 -29.37
CA ASP A 392 -6.64 -21.72 -29.92
C ASP A 392 -5.51 -21.30 -28.96
N GLY A 393 -5.58 -20.08 -28.43
CA GLY A 393 -4.59 -19.60 -27.46
C GLY A 393 -4.54 -20.45 -26.18
N SER A 394 -5.69 -20.90 -25.68
CA SER A 394 -5.77 -21.82 -24.55
C SER A 394 -5.03 -23.14 -24.81
N GLU A 395 -5.12 -23.69 -26.02
CA GLU A 395 -4.35 -24.88 -26.41
C GLU A 395 -2.86 -24.58 -26.58
N GLN A 396 -2.50 -23.39 -27.08
CA GLN A 396 -1.10 -22.97 -27.18
C GLN A 396 -0.42 -22.85 -25.81
N LEU A 397 -1.15 -22.48 -24.75
CA LEU A 397 -0.64 -22.41 -23.38
C LEU A 397 -0.24 -23.78 -22.82
N ARG A 398 -0.66 -24.90 -23.41
CA ARG A 398 -0.40 -26.26 -22.89
C ARG A 398 0.93 -26.86 -23.35
N LYS A 399 1.83 -26.04 -23.91
CA LYS A 399 3.12 -26.47 -24.47
C LYS A 399 4.22 -26.42 -23.40
N ALA A 400 5.01 -27.49 -23.28
CA ALA A 400 6.08 -27.59 -22.29
C ALA A 400 7.17 -26.50 -22.44
N ARG A 401 7.41 -26.01 -23.66
CA ARG A 401 8.36 -24.92 -23.91
C ARG A 401 8.02 -23.60 -23.20
N LEU A 402 6.79 -23.45 -22.70
CA LEU A 402 6.35 -22.25 -21.98
C LEU A 402 6.60 -22.36 -20.47
N ILE A 403 7.10 -23.50 -19.97
CA ILE A 403 7.44 -23.67 -18.56
C ILE A 403 8.70 -22.86 -18.24
N PHE A 404 8.52 -21.78 -17.48
CA PHE A 404 9.60 -20.97 -16.94
C PHE A 404 10.20 -21.62 -15.69
N ALA A 405 9.34 -22.12 -14.80
CA ALA A 405 9.78 -22.71 -13.54
C ALA A 405 8.91 -23.91 -13.13
N GLU A 406 9.57 -24.99 -12.75
CA GLU A 406 8.96 -26.21 -12.22
C GLU A 406 9.89 -26.92 -11.23
N ARG A 407 9.33 -27.78 -10.39
CA ARG A 407 10.11 -28.67 -9.53
C ARG A 407 10.89 -29.67 -10.40
N PRO A 408 12.09 -30.10 -9.94
CA PRO A 408 12.85 -31.13 -10.63
C PRO A 408 11.98 -32.35 -10.95
N ILE A 409 12.21 -32.95 -12.12
CA ILE A 409 11.61 -34.25 -12.44
C ILE A 409 12.31 -35.26 -11.53
N LYS A 410 11.52 -36.04 -10.78
CA LYS A 410 12.03 -37.13 -9.95
C LYS A 410 12.52 -38.29 -10.81
#